data_AF-A0A960U6Q7-F1
#
_entry.id   AF-A0A960U6Q7-F1
#
_cell.length_a   1.000
_cell.length_b   1.000
_cell.length_c   1.000
_cell.angle_alpha   90.00
_cell.angle_beta   90.00
_cell.angle_gamma   90.00
#
_symmetry.space_group_name_H-M   'P 1'
#
loop_
_entity.id
_entity.type
_entity.pdbx_description
1 polymer ?
#
loop_
_entity_poly.entity_id
_entity_poly.type
_entity_poly.pdbx_seq_one_letter_code
_entity_poly.pdbx_strand_id
1 'polypeptide(L)'
;MKQNDFGGISPISISSAPNVVRPLDNEEILERRGENAVLVQMVPCPCPDSKKTPDCKACYGGYIRTFQEFKEIVKETVAMQGIRGNRIYPRYYPIVSVQELTLTKNGEITPIEWAEINNQYIQLPDKNLLSYWNTIQISYRARMTEELTIEAKASNESRVKILGLENKQVILRVVDCYSESGDEPIGFMFDSILFKKRISGLIRVKVEVINTIKLAYREAKIDPANITPGNLKYQEGDIELTTSQGYKVSEGDIVTLLKYYLTADSYISWQEGETDFLPFGPVKEILRVFSKENDKIVEHFSGTDFVLMNQDKILWLKEKPRNGYSIRYSYHPSYRIQNFGAGGGNEEKNAPRTYIARPIPSWRSFQ
;
A
#
# COMPACT_ATOMS: atom_id res chain seq x y z
N MET A 1 -5.96 6.44 -4.50
CA MET A 1 -7.22 6.51 -5.21
C MET A 1 -8.28 5.84 -4.38
N LYS A 2 -9.31 6.62 -4.07
CA LYS A 2 -10.57 6.17 -3.50
C LYS A 2 -11.42 5.58 -4.61
N GLN A 3 -12.33 4.70 -4.24
CA GLN A 3 -13.28 4.11 -5.18
C GLN A 3 -14.57 4.92 -5.12
N ASN A 4 -15.08 5.34 -6.26
CA ASN A 4 -16.29 6.13 -6.34
C ASN A 4 -17.52 5.25 -6.13
N ASP A 5 -18.35 5.59 -5.15
CA ASP A 5 -19.61 4.87 -4.88
C ASP A 5 -20.56 4.92 -6.07
N PHE A 6 -20.48 5.99 -6.87
CA PHE A 6 -21.26 6.16 -8.09
C PHE A 6 -20.57 5.56 -9.32
N GLY A 7 -19.24 5.53 -9.33
CA GLY A 7 -18.42 4.92 -10.40
C GLY A 7 -18.34 3.39 -10.30
N GLY A 8 -19.45 2.77 -9.89
CA GLY A 8 -19.54 1.34 -9.63
C GLY A 8 -19.35 0.49 -10.89
N ILE A 9 -18.99 -0.77 -10.67
CA ILE A 9 -18.98 -1.81 -11.71
C ILE A 9 -20.35 -2.47 -11.64
N SER A 10 -21.22 -2.27 -12.64
CA SER A 10 -22.45 -3.06 -12.72
C SER A 10 -22.05 -4.53 -12.90
N PRO A 11 -22.44 -5.46 -12.00
CA PRO A 11 -22.12 -6.88 -12.14
C PRO A 11 -22.84 -7.52 -13.33
N ILE A 12 -23.81 -6.81 -13.89
CA ILE A 12 -24.57 -7.18 -15.07
C ILE A 12 -24.45 -5.98 -16.01
N SER A 13 -23.57 -6.07 -16.99
CA SER A 13 -23.74 -5.24 -18.19
C SER A 13 -25.05 -5.70 -18.82
N ILE A 14 -26.12 -4.91 -18.72
CA ILE A 14 -27.32 -5.16 -19.53
C ILE A 14 -26.92 -4.79 -20.95
N SER A 15 -26.25 -5.71 -21.64
CA SER A 15 -26.17 -5.63 -23.09
C SER A 15 -27.60 -5.80 -23.61
N SER A 16 -27.92 -5.15 -24.71
CA SER A 16 -29.17 -5.30 -25.46
C SER A 16 -29.48 -6.75 -25.91
N ALA A 17 -28.66 -7.74 -25.54
CA ALA A 17 -28.92 -9.17 -25.69
C ALA A 17 -29.03 -9.86 -24.31
N PRO A 18 -30.18 -10.45 -23.94
CA PRO A 18 -30.47 -10.92 -22.58
C PRO A 18 -29.73 -12.19 -22.11
N ASN A 19 -28.73 -12.73 -22.83
CA ASN A 19 -28.17 -14.06 -22.53
C ASN A 19 -26.62 -14.19 -22.55
N VAL A 20 -25.86 -13.09 -22.59
CA VAL A 20 -24.39 -13.19 -22.55
C VAL A 20 -23.88 -12.87 -21.15
N VAL A 21 -23.68 -13.91 -20.33
CA VAL A 21 -22.88 -13.79 -19.10
C VAL A 21 -21.44 -13.62 -19.55
N ARG A 22 -20.97 -12.36 -19.61
CA ARG A 22 -19.55 -12.10 -19.89
C ARG A 22 -18.74 -12.57 -18.69
N PRO A 23 -17.76 -13.48 -18.85
CA PRO A 23 -16.84 -13.80 -17.76
C PRO A 23 -16.14 -12.52 -17.31
N LEU A 24 -15.98 -12.37 -16.00
CA LEU A 24 -15.31 -11.21 -15.40
C LEU A 24 -13.88 -11.13 -15.93
N ASP A 25 -13.43 -9.93 -16.26
CA ASP A 25 -12.03 -9.70 -16.65
C ASP A 25 -11.10 -10.05 -15.47
N ASN A 26 -9.87 -10.46 -15.76
CA ASN A 26 -8.82 -10.71 -14.77
C ASN A 26 -8.63 -9.49 -13.85
N GLU A 27 -8.76 -8.27 -14.37
CA GLU A 27 -8.75 -7.05 -13.56
C GLU A 27 -9.91 -6.96 -12.57
N GLU A 28 -11.10 -7.35 -12.99
CA GLU A 28 -12.30 -7.34 -12.13
C GLU A 28 -12.21 -8.42 -11.05
N ILE A 29 -11.66 -9.59 -11.38
CA ILE A 29 -11.39 -10.66 -10.42
C ILE A 29 -10.38 -10.16 -9.38
N LEU A 30 -9.30 -9.52 -9.83
CA LEU A 30 -8.26 -9.00 -8.97
C LEU A 30 -8.76 -7.89 -8.03
N GLU A 31 -9.58 -6.96 -8.52
CA GLU A 31 -10.14 -5.91 -7.68
C GLU A 31 -11.09 -6.47 -6.60
N ARG A 32 -11.84 -7.53 -6.92
CA ARG A 32 -12.81 -8.15 -5.99
C ARG A 32 -12.16 -9.10 -4.99
N ARG A 33 -11.21 -9.93 -5.44
CA ARG A 33 -10.64 -11.03 -4.65
C ARG A 33 -9.19 -10.79 -4.24
N GLY A 34 -8.53 -9.81 -4.85
CA GLY A 34 -7.15 -9.45 -4.53
C GLY A 34 -6.99 -8.94 -3.11
N GLU A 35 -5.83 -9.22 -2.55
CA GLU A 35 -5.39 -8.72 -1.27
C GLU A 35 -4.87 -7.28 -1.39
N ASN A 36 -5.08 -6.49 -0.34
CA ASN A 36 -4.48 -5.16 -0.23
C ASN A 36 -3.02 -5.30 0.18
N ALA A 37 -2.13 -4.60 -0.52
CA ALA A 37 -0.72 -4.56 -0.22
C ALA A 37 -0.14 -3.15 -0.32
N VAL A 38 0.98 -2.92 0.37
CA VAL A 38 1.79 -1.72 0.19
C VAL A 38 2.89 -2.05 -0.80
N LEU A 39 2.94 -1.29 -1.90
CA LEU A 39 4.06 -1.31 -2.85
C LEU A 39 4.96 -0.12 -2.56
N VAL A 40 6.19 -0.42 -2.14
CA VAL A 40 7.26 0.56 -1.93
C VAL A 40 8.21 0.46 -3.13
N GLN A 41 8.38 1.57 -3.83
CA GLN A 41 9.33 1.67 -4.92
C GLN A 41 10.72 1.97 -4.35
N MET A 42 11.71 1.18 -4.75
CA MET A 42 13.07 1.26 -4.22
C MET A 42 13.98 1.90 -5.25
N VAL A 43 14.20 3.22 -5.13
CA VAL A 43 15.05 3.97 -6.06
C VAL A 43 16.48 4.02 -5.52
N PRO A 44 17.52 3.65 -6.28
CA PRO A 44 18.90 3.76 -5.82
C PRO A 44 19.25 5.18 -5.35
N CYS A 45 19.97 5.28 -4.24
CA CYS A 45 20.42 6.57 -3.71
C CYS A 45 21.37 7.24 -4.70
N PRO A 46 21.16 8.53 -5.04
CA PRO A 46 21.99 9.25 -5.99
C PRO A 46 23.36 9.66 -5.40
N CYS A 47 23.60 9.45 -4.10
CA CYS A 47 24.88 9.74 -3.49
C CYS A 47 25.98 8.84 -4.06
N PRO A 48 27.20 9.35 -4.30
CA PRO A 48 28.33 8.51 -4.70
C PRO A 48 28.64 7.48 -3.62
N ASP A 49 29.11 6.30 -4.00
CA ASP A 49 29.27 5.15 -3.10
C ASP A 49 30.13 5.46 -1.86
N SER A 50 31.14 6.33 -2.00
CA SER A 50 31.99 6.79 -0.90
C SER A 50 31.27 7.61 0.18
N LYS A 51 30.07 8.14 -0.14
CA LYS A 51 29.22 8.92 0.77
C LYS A 51 27.92 8.21 1.12
N LYS A 52 27.69 6.98 0.63
CA LYS A 52 26.54 6.17 1.03
C LYS A 52 26.76 5.68 2.44
N THR A 53 26.23 6.40 3.41
CA THR A 53 26.14 5.92 4.79
C THR A 53 24.77 5.27 5.01
N PRO A 54 24.68 4.20 5.81
CA PRO A 54 23.41 3.63 6.24
C PRO A 54 22.49 4.63 6.94
N ASP A 55 23.07 5.69 7.52
CA ASP A 55 22.39 6.73 8.30
C ASP A 55 22.08 8.02 7.53
N CYS A 56 22.10 7.98 6.19
CA CYS A 56 21.66 9.12 5.41
C CYS A 56 20.17 9.40 5.69
N LYS A 57 19.82 10.63 6.08
CA LYS A 57 18.44 11.03 6.38
C LYS A 57 17.46 10.75 5.22
N ALA A 58 17.96 10.68 3.99
CA ALA A 58 17.17 10.49 2.78
C ALA A 58 17.22 9.07 2.21
N CYS A 59 18.19 8.22 2.59
CA CYS A 59 18.31 6.87 2.04
C CYS A 59 18.44 5.81 3.13
N TYR A 60 17.77 4.69 2.92
CA TYR A 60 17.79 3.51 3.78
C TYR A 60 18.52 2.39 3.05
N GLY A 61 19.72 2.04 3.53
CA GLY A 61 20.53 0.98 2.92
C GLY A 61 20.91 1.26 1.46
N GLY A 62 21.13 2.53 1.11
CA GLY A 62 21.49 2.92 -0.25
C GLY A 62 20.31 3.07 -1.23
N TYR A 63 19.06 3.04 -0.75
CA TYR A 63 17.85 3.29 -1.55
C TYR A 63 16.96 4.37 -0.94
N ILE A 64 16.25 5.10 -1.79
CA ILE A 64 15.17 6.03 -1.44
C ILE A 64 13.87 5.27 -1.61
N ARG A 65 13.03 5.30 -0.57
CA ARG A 65 11.69 4.73 -0.60
C ARG A 65 10.76 5.76 -1.22
N THR A 66 10.14 5.41 -2.34
CA THR A 66 9.12 6.21 -2.99
C THR A 66 7.85 5.39 -3.17
N PHE A 67 6.79 6.04 -3.59
CA PHE A 67 5.53 5.40 -3.87
C PHE A 67 5.00 5.88 -5.22
N GLN A 68 4.21 5.03 -5.86
CA GLN A 68 3.50 5.45 -7.06
C GLN A 68 2.41 6.46 -6.66
N GLU A 69 2.64 7.74 -6.98
CA GLU A 69 1.69 8.81 -6.68
C GLU A 69 0.45 8.80 -7.57
N PHE A 70 0.54 8.21 -8.76
CA PHE A 70 -0.52 8.26 -9.75
C PHE A 70 -0.70 6.91 -10.45
N LYS A 71 -1.95 6.48 -10.62
CA LYS A 71 -2.31 5.31 -11.41
C LYS A 71 -2.93 5.76 -12.73
N GLU A 72 -2.44 5.22 -13.83
CA GLU A 72 -3.07 5.37 -15.15
C GLU A 72 -4.12 4.27 -15.31
N ILE A 73 -5.32 4.67 -15.72
CA ILE A 73 -6.46 3.80 -15.94
C ILE A 73 -6.81 3.95 -17.43
N VAL A 74 -6.75 2.84 -18.16
CA VAL A 74 -6.82 2.83 -19.62
C VAL A 74 -8.14 2.22 -20.05
N LYS A 75 -8.89 2.94 -20.90
CA LYS A 75 -10.14 2.47 -21.53
C LYS A 75 -11.13 1.84 -20.54
N GLU A 76 -11.27 2.42 -19.35
CA GLU A 76 -12.31 2.04 -18.40
C GLU A 76 -13.67 2.23 -19.06
N THR A 77 -14.48 1.18 -19.10
CA THR A 77 -15.88 1.31 -19.51
C THR A 77 -16.71 1.79 -18.32
N VAL A 78 -17.30 2.98 -18.43
CA VAL A 78 -18.09 3.58 -17.36
C VAL A 78 -19.43 2.87 -17.27
N ALA A 79 -19.78 2.37 -16.09
CA ALA A 79 -21.09 1.76 -15.88
C ALA A 79 -22.19 2.83 -15.91
N MET A 80 -23.41 2.42 -16.27
CA MET A 80 -24.57 3.31 -16.33
C MET A 80 -24.82 4.07 -15.02
N GLN A 81 -24.53 3.45 -13.87
CA GLN A 81 -24.69 4.07 -12.55
C GLN A 81 -23.73 5.24 -12.32
N GLY A 82 -22.59 5.24 -13.02
CA GLY A 82 -21.60 6.30 -13.04
C GLY A 82 -21.98 7.47 -13.93
N ILE A 83 -23.13 7.44 -14.60
CA ILE A 83 -23.60 8.53 -15.45
C ILE A 83 -24.77 9.22 -14.76
N ARG A 84 -24.64 10.52 -14.46
CA ARG A 84 -25.71 11.33 -13.86
C ARG A 84 -25.82 12.68 -14.55
N GLY A 85 -26.88 12.87 -15.34
CA GLY A 85 -27.03 14.07 -16.16
C GLY A 85 -25.90 14.17 -17.18
N ASN A 86 -25.14 15.26 -17.17
CA ASN A 86 -23.91 15.44 -17.95
C ASN A 86 -22.62 15.15 -17.16
N ARG A 87 -22.69 14.36 -16.08
CA ARG A 87 -21.52 14.02 -15.26
C ARG A 87 -21.20 12.54 -15.36
N ILE A 88 -19.92 12.25 -15.52
CA ILE A 88 -19.34 10.92 -15.58
C ILE A 88 -18.50 10.73 -14.31
N TYR A 89 -18.87 9.75 -13.50
CA TYR A 89 -18.20 9.35 -12.28
C TYR A 89 -17.38 8.10 -12.60
N PRO A 90 -16.07 8.22 -12.83
CA PRO A 90 -15.23 7.05 -13.08
C PRO A 90 -14.97 6.29 -11.77
N ARG A 91 -14.47 5.05 -11.89
CA ARG A 91 -14.26 4.14 -10.76
C ARG A 91 -13.34 4.70 -9.68
N TYR A 92 -12.29 5.42 -10.06
CA TYR A 92 -11.28 5.89 -9.12
C TYR A 92 -11.16 7.42 -9.10
N TYR A 93 -10.89 7.98 -7.92
CA TYR A 93 -10.67 9.40 -7.71
C TYR A 93 -9.62 9.63 -6.60
N PRO A 94 -8.99 10.82 -6.45
CA PRO A 94 -9.14 12.05 -7.24
C PRO A 94 -8.64 11.93 -8.69
N ILE A 95 -9.41 12.45 -9.65
CA ILE A 95 -9.04 12.56 -11.06
C ILE A 95 -8.05 13.72 -11.21
N VAL A 96 -6.91 13.45 -11.84
CA VAL A 96 -5.85 14.44 -12.08
C VAL A 96 -5.91 14.96 -13.51
N SER A 97 -6.12 14.05 -14.47
CA SER A 97 -6.27 14.40 -15.87
C SER A 97 -7.04 13.32 -16.61
N VAL A 98 -7.75 13.73 -17.67
CA VAL A 98 -8.39 12.83 -18.64
C VAL A 98 -7.55 12.85 -19.90
N GLN A 99 -7.22 11.67 -20.41
CA GLN A 99 -6.41 11.51 -21.62
C GLN A 99 -7.30 11.28 -22.83
N GLU A 100 -8.33 10.45 -22.67
CA GLU A 100 -9.21 10.05 -23.75
C GLU A 100 -10.61 9.82 -23.19
N LEU A 101 -11.62 10.26 -23.92
CA LEU A 101 -13.02 9.97 -23.65
C LEU A 101 -13.72 9.65 -24.97
N THR A 102 -14.30 8.46 -25.08
CA THR A 102 -14.96 8.00 -26.31
C THR A 102 -16.37 7.49 -26.01
N LEU A 103 -17.28 7.77 -26.94
CA LEU A 103 -18.64 7.27 -26.99
C LEU A 103 -18.72 6.19 -28.04
N THR A 104 -19.24 5.02 -27.66
CA THR A 104 -19.64 4.00 -28.62
C THR A 104 -21.15 4.04 -28.78
N LYS A 105 -21.63 4.38 -29.98
CA LYS A 105 -23.05 4.41 -30.35
C LYS A 105 -23.23 3.63 -31.64
N ASN A 106 -24.08 2.59 -31.63
CA ASN A 106 -24.34 1.73 -32.79
C ASN A 106 -23.07 1.15 -33.47
N GLY A 107 -22.01 0.93 -32.69
CA GLY A 107 -20.72 0.42 -33.20
C GLY A 107 -19.75 1.50 -33.71
N GLU A 108 -20.20 2.75 -33.84
CA GLU A 108 -19.33 3.88 -34.15
C GLU A 108 -18.69 4.43 -32.87
N ILE A 109 -17.38 4.67 -32.92
CA ILE A 109 -16.60 5.24 -31.81
C ILE A 109 -16.34 6.71 -32.12
N THR A 110 -16.90 7.60 -31.30
CA THR A 110 -16.74 9.05 -31.43
C THR A 110 -16.02 9.62 -30.21
N PRO A 111 -14.92 10.36 -30.38
CA PRO A 111 -14.29 11.08 -29.26
C PRO A 111 -15.21 12.19 -28.75
N ILE A 112 -15.27 12.36 -27.42
CA ILE A 112 -16.04 13.41 -26.75
C ILE A 112 -15.08 14.37 -26.06
N GLU A 113 -15.29 15.67 -26.27
CA GLU A 113 -14.68 16.72 -25.45
C GLU A 113 -15.43 16.91 -24.13
N TRP A 114 -14.67 17.14 -23.04
CA TRP A 114 -15.23 17.44 -21.73
C TRP A 114 -15.10 18.95 -21.43
N ALA A 115 -16.04 19.47 -20.64
CA ALA A 115 -16.07 20.88 -20.26
C ALA A 115 -15.20 21.13 -19.02
N GLU A 116 -15.27 20.26 -18.01
CA GLU A 116 -14.58 20.44 -16.74
C GLU A 116 -14.19 19.09 -16.12
N ILE A 117 -13.04 19.05 -15.46
CA ILE A 117 -12.60 17.92 -14.63
C ILE A 117 -12.71 18.36 -13.17
N ASN A 118 -13.62 17.72 -12.44
CA ASN A 118 -13.65 17.79 -10.98
C ASN A 118 -12.85 16.61 -10.40
N ASN A 119 -12.43 16.72 -9.14
CA ASN A 119 -11.75 15.63 -8.44
C ASN A 119 -12.53 14.30 -8.50
N GLN A 120 -13.87 14.30 -8.50
CA GLN A 120 -14.67 13.07 -8.45
C GLN A 120 -15.39 12.71 -9.75
N TYR A 121 -15.55 13.65 -10.67
CA TYR A 121 -16.35 13.44 -11.88
C TYR A 121 -15.85 14.32 -13.03
N ILE A 122 -16.27 13.97 -14.24
CA ILE A 122 -15.99 14.71 -15.46
C ILE A 122 -17.32 15.25 -15.99
N GLN A 123 -17.34 16.55 -16.26
CA GLN A 123 -18.51 17.27 -16.72
C GLN A 123 -18.46 17.36 -18.25
N LEU A 124 -19.51 16.89 -18.93
CA LEU A 124 -19.67 17.05 -20.37
C LEU A 124 -20.35 18.37 -20.74
N PRO A 125 -20.03 18.94 -21.91
CA PRO A 125 -20.63 20.19 -22.39
C PRO A 125 -22.14 20.05 -22.65
N ASP A 126 -22.61 18.91 -23.15
CA ASP A 126 -24.03 18.66 -23.45
C ASP A 126 -24.60 17.50 -22.63
N LYS A 127 -25.79 17.72 -22.06
CA LYS A 127 -26.58 16.72 -21.30
C LYS A 127 -27.18 15.63 -22.18
N ASN A 128 -27.37 15.88 -23.46
CA ASN A 128 -28.06 14.95 -24.35
C ASN A 128 -27.14 13.85 -24.94
N LEU A 129 -25.82 13.96 -24.75
CA LEU A 129 -24.85 12.97 -25.22
C LEU A 129 -24.95 11.62 -24.48
N LEU A 130 -25.48 11.63 -23.26
CA LEU A 130 -25.43 10.51 -22.31
C LEU A 130 -26.75 9.74 -22.24
N SER A 131 -27.23 9.27 -23.39
CA SER A 131 -28.34 8.32 -23.43
C SER A 131 -27.93 6.99 -22.78
N TYR A 132 -28.87 6.33 -22.09
CA TYR A 132 -28.60 5.19 -21.21
C TYR A 132 -28.03 3.94 -21.92
N TRP A 133 -28.19 3.84 -23.24
CA TRP A 133 -27.70 2.73 -24.06
C TRP A 133 -26.32 2.97 -24.68
N ASN A 134 -25.76 4.17 -24.53
CA ASN A 134 -24.42 4.47 -25.05
C ASN A 134 -23.35 3.89 -24.11
N THR A 135 -22.28 3.37 -24.68
CA THR A 135 -21.11 2.94 -23.88
C THR A 135 -20.07 4.05 -23.88
N ILE A 136 -19.63 4.45 -22.70
CA ILE A 136 -18.55 5.44 -22.55
C ILE A 136 -17.29 4.71 -22.15
N GLN A 137 -16.18 4.98 -22.83
CA GLN A 137 -14.86 4.56 -22.44
C GLN A 137 -14.00 5.76 -22.08
N ILE A 138 -13.25 5.64 -21.00
CA ILE A 138 -12.40 6.71 -20.49
C ILE A 138 -10.99 6.20 -20.16
N SER A 139 -9.98 6.96 -20.58
CA SER A 139 -8.61 6.81 -20.11
C SER A 139 -8.23 8.04 -19.28
N TYR A 140 -7.79 7.86 -18.04
CA TYR A 140 -7.52 8.95 -17.11
C TYR A 140 -6.44 8.59 -16.09
N ARG A 141 -5.92 9.62 -15.40
CA ARG A 141 -4.93 9.50 -14.35
C ARG A 141 -5.56 9.83 -12.99
N ALA A 142 -5.47 8.90 -12.04
CA ALA A 142 -5.98 9.08 -10.69
C ALA A 142 -4.84 9.21 -9.68
N ARG A 143 -5.01 10.05 -8.65
CA ARG A 143 -4.02 10.19 -7.58
C ARG A 143 -4.14 9.07 -6.55
N MET A 144 -3.00 8.50 -6.18
CA MET A 144 -2.88 7.43 -5.19
C MET A 144 -2.74 7.93 -3.76
N THR A 145 -2.07 9.07 -3.61
CA THR A 145 -1.80 9.75 -2.35
C THR A 145 -2.81 10.87 -2.06
N GLU A 146 -2.99 11.17 -0.78
CA GLU A 146 -3.88 12.24 -0.32
C GLU A 146 -3.34 12.80 1.00
N GLU A 147 -3.48 14.11 1.19
CA GLU A 147 -3.30 14.72 2.51
C GLU A 147 -4.64 14.80 3.22
N LEU A 148 -4.73 14.22 4.40
CA LEU A 148 -5.93 14.20 5.23
C LEU A 148 -5.67 14.92 6.54
N THR A 149 -6.60 15.78 6.94
CA THR A 149 -6.66 16.30 8.32
C THR A 149 -7.68 15.47 9.08
N ILE A 150 -7.23 14.78 10.12
CA ILE A 150 -8.04 13.86 10.91
C ILE A 150 -8.01 14.27 12.37
N GLU A 151 -9.16 14.17 13.02
CA GLU A 151 -9.29 14.37 14.45
C GLU A 151 -9.46 13.03 15.14
N ALA A 152 -8.64 12.78 16.16
CA ALA A 152 -8.69 11.58 16.98
C ALA A 152 -8.77 11.96 18.45
N LYS A 153 -9.50 11.17 19.25
CA LYS A 153 -9.56 11.35 20.70
C LYS A 153 -8.71 10.30 21.37
N ALA A 154 -7.69 10.72 22.12
CA ALA A 154 -6.84 9.84 22.90
C ALA A 154 -7.38 9.68 24.33
N SER A 155 -7.23 8.48 24.88
CA SER A 155 -7.63 8.16 26.26
C SER A 155 -6.49 7.44 27.00
N ASN A 156 -5.50 8.21 27.44
CA ASN A 156 -4.32 7.70 28.15
C ASN A 156 -3.53 6.64 27.36
N GLU A 157 -3.28 6.94 26.08
CA GLU A 157 -2.61 6.06 25.12
C GLU A 157 -1.32 6.70 24.60
N SER A 158 -0.28 5.89 24.38
CA SER A 158 0.95 6.33 23.69
C SER A 158 0.91 6.07 22.18
N ARG A 159 0.03 5.15 21.74
CA ARG A 159 -0.24 4.84 20.33
C ARG A 159 -1.69 5.22 20.06
N VAL A 160 -1.90 6.31 19.34
CA VAL A 160 -3.25 6.79 19.01
C VAL A 160 -3.61 6.31 17.62
N LYS A 161 -4.60 5.42 17.57
CA LYS A 161 -5.12 4.89 16.31
C LYS A 161 -5.94 5.95 15.60
N ILE A 162 -5.67 6.14 14.31
CA ILE A 162 -6.44 7.08 13.49
C ILE A 162 -7.71 6.37 13.00
N LEU A 163 -8.84 6.69 13.61
CA LEU A 163 -10.15 6.25 13.16
C LEU A 163 -10.61 7.18 12.05
N GLY A 164 -10.79 6.67 10.83
CA GLY A 164 -11.18 7.48 9.66
C GLY A 164 -10.32 7.25 8.41
N LEU A 165 -9.25 6.46 8.52
CA LEU A 165 -8.62 5.87 7.34
C LEU A 165 -9.59 4.87 6.71
N GLU A 166 -9.85 5.00 5.42
CA GLU A 166 -10.60 3.97 4.69
C GLU A 166 -9.85 2.63 4.78
N ASN A 167 -10.55 1.48 4.73
CA ASN A 167 -9.99 0.12 4.88
C ASN A 167 -8.85 -0.24 3.88
N LYS A 168 -8.47 0.68 3.00
CA LYS A 168 -7.45 0.56 1.96
C LYS A 168 -6.34 1.61 2.09
N GLN A 169 -6.35 2.47 3.10
CA GLN A 169 -5.36 3.55 3.26
C GLN A 169 -4.32 3.23 4.33
N VAL A 170 -3.08 3.64 4.09
CA VAL A 170 -2.00 3.59 5.08
C VAL A 170 -1.28 4.93 5.18
N ILE A 171 -0.84 5.28 6.38
CA ILE A 171 -0.06 6.49 6.64
C ILE A 171 1.33 6.34 6.05
N LEU A 172 1.73 7.29 5.20
CA LEU A 172 3.08 7.42 4.66
C LEU A 172 3.94 8.35 5.50
N ARG A 173 3.33 9.44 6.01
CA ARG A 173 4.03 10.49 6.73
C ARG A 173 3.05 11.29 7.58
N VAL A 174 3.53 11.76 8.73
CA VAL A 174 2.86 12.81 9.52
C VAL A 174 3.42 14.16 9.06
N VAL A 175 2.55 15.02 8.55
CA VAL A 175 2.91 16.36 8.03
C VAL A 175 2.88 17.38 9.16
N ASP A 176 1.83 17.33 9.99
CA ASP A 176 1.64 18.22 11.13
C ASP A 176 0.79 17.53 12.20
N CYS A 177 0.98 17.87 13.47
CA CYS A 177 0.25 17.28 14.58
C CYS A 177 0.08 18.29 15.70
N TYR A 178 -1.19 18.55 16.04
CA TYR A 178 -1.59 19.30 17.21
C TYR A 178 -2.20 18.36 18.25
N SER A 179 -1.74 18.44 19.49
CA SER A 179 -2.32 17.75 20.64
C SER A 179 -2.70 18.77 21.71
N GLU A 180 -3.83 18.55 22.40
CA GLU A 180 -4.22 19.42 23.53
C GLU A 180 -3.21 19.39 24.67
N SER A 181 -2.46 18.29 24.82
CA SER A 181 -1.39 18.18 25.81
C SER A 181 -0.10 18.90 25.42
N GLY A 182 0.03 19.33 24.16
CA GLY A 182 1.25 19.95 23.62
C GLY A 182 2.40 18.98 23.34
N ASP A 183 2.16 17.67 23.44
CA ASP A 183 3.16 16.65 23.10
C ASP A 183 3.27 16.45 21.57
N GLU A 184 4.50 16.33 21.10
CA GLU A 184 4.82 16.06 19.69
C GLU A 184 4.88 14.55 19.41
N PRO A 185 4.51 14.12 18.19
CA PRO A 185 4.63 12.73 17.78
C PRO A 185 6.10 12.33 17.56
N ILE A 186 6.49 11.16 18.07
CA ILE A 186 7.83 10.59 17.87
C ILE A 186 7.93 9.69 16.65
N GLY A 187 6.80 9.29 16.07
CA GLY A 187 6.75 8.43 14.90
C GLY A 187 5.33 8.03 14.53
N PHE A 188 5.23 7.12 13.56
CA PHE A 188 3.95 6.61 13.09
C PHE A 188 4.05 5.13 12.68
N MET A 189 2.89 4.49 12.62
CA MET A 189 2.65 3.18 12.03
C MET A 189 1.72 3.36 10.83
N PHE A 190 1.32 2.27 10.16
CA PHE A 190 0.36 2.36 9.06
C PHE A 190 -1.00 2.96 9.44
N ASP A 191 -1.43 2.80 10.70
CA ASP A 191 -2.77 3.13 11.15
C ASP A 191 -2.80 4.01 12.40
N SER A 192 -1.64 4.44 12.90
CA SER A 192 -1.55 5.13 14.20
C SER A 192 -0.36 6.08 14.28
N ILE A 193 -0.47 7.06 15.16
CA ILE A 193 0.60 7.99 15.53
C ILE A 193 1.11 7.62 16.92
N LEU A 194 2.38 7.88 17.16
CA LEU A 194 3.06 7.48 18.38
C LEU A 194 3.59 8.69 19.13
N PHE A 195 3.43 8.67 20.44
CA PHE A 195 3.88 9.69 21.37
C PHE A 195 4.79 9.06 22.43
N LYS A 196 5.77 9.83 22.90
CA LYS A 196 6.71 9.36 23.95
C LYS A 196 6.00 9.11 25.28
N LYS A 197 5.02 9.95 25.60
CA LYS A 197 4.20 9.85 26.80
C LYS A 197 2.78 9.44 26.42
N ARG A 198 2.05 8.89 27.39
CA ARG A 198 0.61 8.65 27.22
C ARG A 198 -0.11 9.99 27.23
N ILE A 199 -0.96 10.20 26.24
CA ILE A 199 -1.69 11.45 26.07
C ILE A 199 -3.19 11.23 26.18
N SER A 200 -3.91 12.29 26.53
CA SER A 200 -5.36 12.34 26.62
C SER A 200 -5.87 13.62 25.99
N GLY A 201 -7.06 13.58 25.42
CA GLY A 201 -7.69 14.75 24.80
C GLY A 201 -7.77 14.63 23.28
N LEU A 202 -8.07 15.75 22.63
CA LEU A 202 -8.18 15.84 21.18
C LEU A 202 -6.79 15.95 20.53
N ILE A 203 -6.64 15.22 19.43
CA ILE A 203 -5.49 15.31 18.54
C ILE A 203 -6.00 15.64 17.16
N ARG A 204 -5.42 16.67 16.55
CA ARG A 204 -5.66 17.00 15.15
C ARG A 204 -4.36 16.77 14.40
N VAL A 205 -4.38 15.84 13.46
CA VAL A 205 -3.20 15.47 12.69
C VAL A 205 -3.45 15.70 11.20
N LYS A 206 -2.46 16.28 10.53
CA LYS A 206 -2.35 16.27 9.08
C LYS A 206 -1.42 15.14 8.67
N VAL A 207 -1.96 14.13 7.98
CA VAL A 207 -1.20 12.97 7.50
C VAL A 207 -1.24 12.88 5.98
N GLU A 208 -0.15 12.41 5.41
CA GLU A 208 -0.11 11.95 4.02
C GLU A 208 -0.38 10.45 4.01
N VAL A 209 -1.41 10.04 3.26
CA VAL A 209 -1.83 8.64 3.15
C VAL A 209 -1.70 8.17 1.71
N ILE A 210 -1.49 6.87 1.54
CA ILE A 210 -1.58 6.21 0.25
C ILE A 210 -2.65 5.13 0.26
N ASN A 211 -3.31 4.97 -0.88
CA ASN A 211 -4.20 3.85 -1.08
C ASN A 211 -3.38 2.63 -1.51
N THR A 212 -3.56 1.54 -0.77
CA THR A 212 -2.97 0.23 -1.02
C THR A 212 -3.31 -0.29 -2.41
N ILE A 213 -2.44 -1.12 -2.95
CA ILE A 213 -2.63 -1.78 -4.23
C ILE A 213 -3.39 -3.09 -4.06
N LYS A 214 -4.10 -3.52 -5.10
CA LYS A 214 -4.70 -4.85 -5.18
C LYS A 214 -3.75 -5.80 -5.91
N LEU A 215 -3.48 -6.94 -5.28
CA LEU A 215 -2.69 -8.01 -5.89
C LEU A 215 -3.25 -9.38 -5.59
N ALA A 216 -2.95 -10.33 -6.47
CA ALA A 216 -3.16 -11.74 -6.27
C ALA A 216 -1.80 -12.40 -6.13
N TYR A 217 -1.70 -13.44 -5.33
CA TYR A 217 -0.46 -14.19 -5.20
C TYR A 217 -0.71 -15.65 -4.93
N ARG A 218 0.31 -16.44 -5.23
CA ARG A 218 0.42 -17.84 -4.83
C ARG A 218 1.86 -18.16 -4.51
N GLU A 219 2.07 -19.14 -3.65
CA GLU A 219 3.41 -19.69 -3.44
C GLU A 219 3.91 -20.30 -4.75
N ALA A 220 5.17 -20.02 -5.07
CA ALA A 220 5.79 -20.60 -6.24
C ALA A 220 6.01 -22.10 -6.04
N LYS A 221 5.59 -22.89 -7.01
CA LYS A 221 5.85 -24.34 -7.00
C LYS A 221 7.28 -24.58 -7.48
N ILE A 222 8.13 -25.09 -6.61
CA ILE A 222 9.44 -25.60 -6.98
C ILE A 222 9.20 -26.93 -7.69
N ASP A 223 9.20 -26.92 -9.02
CA ASP A 223 9.18 -28.15 -9.82
C ASP A 223 10.63 -28.59 -10.09
N PRO A 224 11.11 -29.67 -9.44
CA PRO A 224 12.48 -30.15 -9.64
C PRO A 224 12.75 -30.61 -11.08
N ALA A 225 11.72 -30.88 -11.90
CA ALA A 225 11.88 -31.33 -13.28
C ALA A 225 12.17 -30.19 -14.28
N ASN A 226 11.95 -28.92 -13.88
CA ASN A 226 12.02 -27.75 -14.77
C ASN A 226 13.26 -26.85 -14.53
N ILE A 227 14.28 -27.35 -13.83
CA ILE A 227 15.54 -26.63 -13.57
C ILE A 227 16.38 -26.60 -14.86
N THR A 228 15.97 -25.77 -15.82
CA THR A 228 16.74 -25.50 -17.04
C THR A 228 17.83 -24.47 -16.70
N PRO A 229 19.10 -24.64 -17.14
CA PRO A 229 20.14 -23.64 -16.92
C PRO A 229 19.75 -22.34 -17.64
N GLY A 230 19.42 -21.28 -16.89
CA GLY A 230 19.05 -19.96 -17.44
C GLY A 230 17.67 -19.45 -17.01
N ASN A 231 16.79 -20.29 -16.46
CA ASN A 231 15.52 -19.85 -15.89
C ASN A 231 15.69 -19.49 -14.40
N LEU A 232 14.91 -18.50 -13.92
CA LEU A 232 14.87 -18.12 -12.50
C LEU A 232 14.64 -19.37 -11.63
N LYS A 233 15.59 -19.67 -10.75
CA LYS A 233 15.43 -20.72 -9.74
C LYS A 233 14.53 -20.17 -8.64
N TYR A 234 13.29 -20.66 -8.59
CA TYR A 234 12.43 -20.47 -7.44
C TYR A 234 13.13 -20.98 -6.19
N GLN A 235 13.10 -20.18 -5.13
CA GLN A 235 13.54 -20.55 -3.80
C GLN A 235 12.33 -20.85 -2.91
N GLU A 236 12.57 -21.58 -1.83
CA GLU A 236 11.54 -21.83 -0.83
C GLU A 236 11.04 -20.50 -0.25
N GLY A 237 9.71 -20.35 -0.22
CA GLY A 237 9.04 -19.13 0.21
C GLY A 237 8.89 -18.05 -0.87
N ASP A 238 9.47 -18.21 -2.07
CA ASP A 238 9.20 -17.30 -3.20
C ASP A 238 7.69 -17.35 -3.56
N ILE A 239 7.14 -16.19 -3.93
CA ILE A 239 5.75 -16.05 -4.36
C ILE A 239 5.66 -15.51 -5.79
N GLU A 240 4.63 -15.92 -6.50
CA GLU A 240 4.21 -15.30 -7.75
C GLU A 240 3.11 -14.30 -7.46
N LEU A 241 3.32 -13.04 -7.82
CA LEU A 241 2.41 -11.92 -7.60
C LEU A 241 1.86 -11.44 -8.93
N THR A 242 0.57 -11.16 -9.00
CA THR A 242 -0.07 -10.52 -10.16
C THR A 242 -0.72 -9.22 -9.74
N THR A 243 -0.40 -8.14 -10.43
CA THR A 243 -0.97 -6.79 -10.18
C THR A 243 -1.88 -6.37 -11.34
N SER A 244 -2.82 -5.46 -11.06
CA SER A 244 -3.66 -4.88 -12.12
C SER A 244 -2.82 -4.03 -13.08
N GLN A 245 -3.40 -3.63 -14.21
CA GLN A 245 -2.77 -2.64 -15.07
C GLN A 245 -2.56 -1.31 -14.32
N GLY A 246 -1.62 -0.52 -14.83
CA GLY A 246 -1.31 0.83 -14.34
C GLY A 246 -0.37 0.88 -13.15
N TYR A 247 -0.08 -0.24 -12.47
CA TYR A 247 0.94 -0.28 -11.42
C TYR A 247 2.35 -0.44 -12.02
N LYS A 248 3.27 0.42 -11.59
CA LYS A 248 4.66 0.43 -12.01
C LYS A 248 5.49 -0.33 -10.97
N VAL A 249 5.67 -1.62 -11.22
CA VAL A 249 6.46 -2.53 -10.40
C VAL A 249 7.76 -2.85 -11.12
N SER A 250 8.87 -2.68 -10.43
CA SER A 250 10.24 -2.91 -10.92
C SER A 250 10.98 -3.92 -10.06
N GLU A 251 12.05 -4.49 -10.60
CA GLU A 251 12.99 -5.30 -9.81
C GLU A 251 13.54 -4.49 -8.64
N GLY A 252 13.63 -5.13 -7.47
CA GLY A 252 14.08 -4.49 -6.23
C GLY A 252 12.98 -3.81 -5.41
N ASP A 253 11.82 -3.53 -5.99
CA ASP A 253 10.66 -2.99 -5.26
C ASP A 253 10.18 -3.96 -4.17
N ILE A 254 9.54 -3.42 -3.14
CA ILE A 254 9.08 -4.18 -1.98
C ILE A 254 7.56 -4.18 -1.94
N VAL A 255 6.98 -5.37 -1.85
CA VAL A 255 5.54 -5.58 -1.66
C VAL A 255 5.28 -6.13 -0.26
N THR A 256 4.33 -5.54 0.44
CA THR A 256 3.97 -5.92 1.82
C THR A 256 2.52 -6.31 1.90
N LEU A 257 2.25 -7.53 2.33
CA LEU A 257 0.90 -8.05 2.46
C LEU A 257 0.26 -7.54 3.76
N LEU A 258 -0.99 -7.07 3.69
CA LEU A 258 -1.65 -6.43 4.82
C LEU A 258 -2.67 -7.30 5.55
N LYS A 259 -3.14 -8.39 4.93
CA LYS A 259 -4.19 -9.24 5.50
C LYS A 259 -3.63 -10.34 6.40
N TYR A 260 -2.49 -10.92 6.00
CA TYR A 260 -1.85 -12.01 6.72
C TYR A 260 -0.70 -11.50 7.59
N TYR A 261 -0.49 -12.15 8.72
CA TYR A 261 0.57 -11.84 9.68
C TYR A 261 1.36 -13.10 9.99
N LEU A 262 2.68 -12.96 10.05
CA LEU A 262 3.57 -13.99 10.57
C LEU A 262 3.98 -13.61 12.00
N THR A 263 4.35 -14.61 12.79
CA THR A 263 4.88 -14.40 14.15
C THR A 263 6.37 -14.69 14.13
N ALA A 264 7.16 -13.84 14.78
CA ALA A 264 8.58 -14.05 15.01
C ALA A 264 8.89 -14.05 16.51
N ASP A 265 9.80 -14.94 16.89
CA ASP A 265 10.51 -14.90 18.16
C ASP A 265 11.93 -14.43 17.90
N SER A 266 12.42 -13.48 18.68
CA SER A 266 13.76 -12.94 18.51
C SER A 266 14.38 -12.62 19.85
N TYR A 267 15.68 -12.89 19.96
CA TYR A 267 16.49 -12.38 21.05
C TYR A 267 17.24 -11.14 20.57
N ILE A 268 17.07 -10.02 21.26
CA ILE A 268 17.76 -8.77 20.97
C ILE A 268 18.84 -8.60 22.02
N SER A 269 20.11 -8.75 21.58
CA SER A 269 21.27 -8.47 22.41
C SER A 269 21.31 -7.00 22.81
N TRP A 270 21.82 -6.71 24.00
CA TRP A 270 21.99 -5.33 24.42
C TRP A 270 22.92 -4.57 23.47
N GLN A 271 22.51 -3.36 23.14
CA GLN A 271 23.27 -2.40 22.35
C GLN A 271 23.16 -1.04 23.03
N GLU A 272 24.16 -0.20 22.84
CA GLU A 272 24.12 1.18 23.33
C GLU A 272 22.99 1.97 22.66
N GLY A 273 22.34 2.84 23.44
CA GLY A 273 21.22 3.67 22.98
C GLY A 273 19.84 3.17 23.41
N GLU A 274 18.85 4.06 23.27
CA GLU A 274 17.45 3.84 23.71
C GLU A 274 16.61 3.06 22.69
N THR A 275 17.11 2.86 21.47
CA THR A 275 16.36 2.26 20.36
C THR A 275 16.99 0.96 19.90
N ASP A 276 16.16 -0.07 19.72
CA ASP A 276 16.51 -1.33 19.08
C ASP A 276 15.77 -1.52 17.75
N PHE A 277 16.32 -2.39 16.92
CA PHE A 277 15.72 -2.79 15.65
C PHE A 277 15.25 -4.22 15.71
N LEU A 278 14.04 -4.46 15.22
CA LEU A 278 13.50 -5.80 15.07
C LEU A 278 13.94 -6.38 13.72
N PRO A 279 14.32 -7.67 13.67
CA PRO A 279 14.79 -8.30 12.45
C PRO A 279 13.68 -8.42 11.40
N PHE A 280 12.44 -8.62 11.84
CA PHE A 280 11.29 -8.73 10.95
C PHE A 280 10.39 -7.50 11.02
N GLY A 281 9.85 -7.06 9.87
CA GLY A 281 8.92 -5.94 9.81
C GLY A 281 8.31 -5.74 8.43
N PRO A 282 7.23 -4.96 8.31
CA PRO A 282 6.59 -4.11 9.32
C PRO A 282 5.92 -4.86 10.44
N VAL A 283 6.22 -4.51 11.68
CA VAL A 283 5.60 -5.06 12.86
C VAL A 283 4.20 -4.48 13.03
N LYS A 284 3.23 -5.37 13.21
CA LYS A 284 1.84 -5.01 13.49
C LYS A 284 1.67 -4.69 14.98
N GLU A 285 2.13 -5.61 15.82
CA GLU A 285 2.04 -5.53 17.28
C GLU A 285 3.12 -6.37 17.96
N ILE A 286 3.48 -5.95 19.17
CA ILE A 286 4.33 -6.72 20.07
C ILE A 286 3.43 -7.56 20.96
N LEU A 287 3.67 -8.87 20.99
CA LEU A 287 2.87 -9.80 21.76
C LEU A 287 3.38 -9.90 23.19
N ARG A 288 4.69 -10.14 23.38
CA ARG A 288 5.34 -10.23 24.70
C ARG A 288 6.83 -9.86 24.64
N VAL A 289 7.35 -9.32 25.74
CA VAL A 289 8.77 -9.01 25.93
C VAL A 289 9.22 -9.48 27.30
N PHE A 290 10.34 -10.21 27.36
CA PHE A 290 10.92 -10.73 28.59
C PHE A 290 12.41 -10.42 28.68
N SER A 291 12.87 -9.97 29.85
CA SER A 291 14.30 -9.88 30.18
C SER A 291 14.64 -10.74 31.40
N LYS A 292 15.95 -10.87 31.65
CA LYS A 292 16.47 -11.50 32.87
C LYS A 292 17.15 -10.45 33.74
N GLU A 293 16.64 -10.25 34.96
CA GLU A 293 17.16 -9.32 35.96
C GLU A 293 17.33 -10.05 37.30
N ASN A 294 18.53 -10.04 37.88
CA ASN A 294 18.85 -10.68 39.17
C ASN A 294 18.27 -12.12 39.29
N ASP A 295 18.47 -12.92 38.23
CA ASP A 295 17.96 -14.29 38.08
C ASP A 295 16.44 -14.47 38.05
N LYS A 296 15.67 -13.39 37.90
CA LYS A 296 14.22 -13.42 37.67
C LYS A 296 13.89 -13.03 36.23
N ILE A 297 12.82 -13.63 35.71
CA ILE A 297 12.23 -13.21 34.43
C ILE A 297 11.33 -12.01 34.71
N VAL A 298 11.58 -10.91 34.01
CA VAL A 298 10.78 -9.69 34.08
C VAL A 298 10.06 -9.51 32.75
N GLU A 299 8.75 -9.33 32.81
CA GLU A 299 7.92 -9.00 31.64
C GLU A 299 7.83 -7.47 31.47
N HIS A 300 7.97 -7.01 30.23
CA HIS A 300 7.92 -5.59 29.87
C HIS A 300 6.67 -5.29 29.05
N PHE A 301 6.07 -4.12 29.27
CA PHE A 301 4.79 -3.73 28.70
C PHE A 301 4.91 -2.53 27.77
N SER A 302 4.27 -2.66 26.59
CA SER A 302 4.16 -1.57 25.61
C SER A 302 3.39 -0.37 26.18
N GLY A 303 3.89 0.84 25.93
CA GLY A 303 3.35 2.09 26.45
C GLY A 303 3.69 2.39 27.90
N THR A 304 4.49 1.52 28.56
CA THR A 304 4.99 1.72 29.92
C THR A 304 6.51 1.60 29.97
N ASP A 305 7.05 0.50 29.44
CA ASP A 305 8.49 0.21 29.45
C ASP A 305 9.13 0.52 28.09
N PHE A 306 8.39 0.32 27.00
CA PHE A 306 8.82 0.59 25.63
C PHE A 306 7.67 0.98 24.72
N VAL A 307 7.95 1.47 23.51
CA VAL A 307 6.98 1.68 22.42
C VAL A 307 7.54 1.20 21.09
N LEU A 308 6.68 0.61 20.26
CA LEU A 308 7.01 0.26 18.87
C LEU A 308 6.92 1.51 18.00
N MET A 309 7.99 1.85 17.29
CA MET A 309 8.17 3.05 16.50
C MET A 309 8.54 2.75 15.05
N ASN A 310 7.96 3.52 14.11
CA ASN A 310 8.31 3.49 12.68
C ASN A 310 8.32 2.08 12.07
N GLN A 311 7.38 1.24 12.51
CA GLN A 311 7.12 -0.11 12.02
C GLN A 311 8.14 -1.20 12.37
N ASP A 312 9.33 -0.90 12.88
CA ASP A 312 10.34 -1.93 13.17
C ASP A 312 11.35 -1.55 14.26
N LYS A 313 11.11 -0.44 14.99
CA LYS A 313 11.97 0.01 16.08
C LYS A 313 11.29 -0.17 17.43
N ILE A 314 12.04 -0.59 18.45
CA ILE A 314 11.60 -0.52 19.84
C ILE A 314 12.31 0.66 20.49
N LEU A 315 11.58 1.67 20.95
CA LEU A 315 12.10 2.74 21.79
C LEU A 315 11.81 2.41 23.25
N TRP A 316 12.85 2.24 24.05
CA TRP A 316 12.74 2.06 25.49
C TRP A 316 12.40 3.39 26.18
N LEU A 317 11.37 3.38 27.02
CA LEU A 317 10.96 4.52 27.84
C LEU A 317 11.61 4.50 29.23
N LYS A 318 12.06 3.31 29.66
CA LYS A 318 12.80 3.06 30.90
C LYS A 318 14.21 2.54 30.59
N GLU A 319 15.00 2.25 31.62
CA GLU A 319 16.31 1.64 31.45
C GLU A 319 16.18 0.33 30.67
N LYS A 320 16.84 0.29 29.51
CA LYS A 320 16.88 -0.86 28.62
C LYS A 320 17.54 -2.06 29.32
N PRO A 321 17.00 -3.29 29.19
CA PRO A 321 17.59 -4.47 29.83
C PRO A 321 19.04 -4.71 29.39
N ARG A 322 19.99 -4.57 30.32
CA ARG A 322 21.44 -4.67 30.04
C ARG A 322 21.90 -6.04 29.55
N ASN A 323 21.14 -7.08 29.88
CA ASN A 323 21.43 -8.43 29.42
C ASN A 323 20.80 -8.73 28.06
N GLY A 324 20.09 -7.79 27.43
CA GLY A 324 19.22 -8.06 26.28
C GLY A 324 17.85 -8.60 26.71
N TYR A 325 17.01 -8.91 25.73
CA TYR A 325 15.64 -9.37 25.96
C TYR A 325 15.14 -10.27 24.83
N SER A 326 14.19 -11.14 25.16
CA SER A 326 13.43 -11.94 24.20
C SER A 326 12.13 -11.24 23.87
N ILE A 327 11.76 -11.21 22.59
CA ILE A 327 10.54 -10.57 22.11
C ILE A 327 9.80 -11.50 21.15
N ARG A 328 8.48 -11.58 21.34
CA ARG A 328 7.54 -12.22 20.41
C ARG A 328 6.65 -11.15 19.82
N TYR A 329 6.52 -11.12 18.49
CA TYR A 329 5.74 -10.10 17.79
C TYR A 329 5.17 -10.63 16.48
N SER A 330 4.11 -9.98 16.00
CA SER A 330 3.53 -10.26 14.69
C SER A 330 3.90 -9.18 13.68
N TYR A 331 4.13 -9.58 12.44
CA TYR A 331 4.58 -8.68 11.38
C TYR A 331 3.91 -9.01 10.04
N HIS A 332 3.88 -8.00 9.17
CA HIS A 332 3.43 -8.08 7.80
C HIS A 332 4.53 -8.69 6.92
N PRO A 333 4.29 -9.83 6.26
CA PRO A 333 5.29 -10.43 5.40
C PRO A 333 5.55 -9.52 4.19
N SER A 334 6.84 -9.33 3.93
CA SER A 334 7.33 -8.45 2.88
C SER A 334 8.13 -9.26 1.87
N TYR A 335 8.02 -8.89 0.60
CA TYR A 335 8.65 -9.58 -0.51
C TYR A 335 9.36 -8.59 -1.42
N ARG A 336 10.58 -8.92 -1.85
CA ARG A 336 11.33 -8.16 -2.85
C ARG A 336 11.10 -8.74 -4.23
N ILE A 337 10.67 -7.91 -5.17
CA ILE A 337 10.55 -8.28 -6.58
C ILE A 337 11.93 -8.68 -7.12
N GLN A 338 12.05 -9.90 -7.63
CA GLN A 338 13.30 -10.45 -8.18
C GLN A 338 13.40 -10.25 -9.68
N ASN A 339 12.34 -10.57 -10.43
CA ASN A 339 12.29 -10.40 -11.87
C ASN A 339 10.86 -10.58 -12.39
N PHE A 340 10.64 -10.28 -13.65
CA PHE A 340 9.40 -10.59 -14.36
C PHE A 340 9.21 -12.10 -14.46
N GLY A 341 8.10 -12.61 -13.92
CA GLY A 341 7.62 -13.93 -14.32
C GLY A 341 7.17 -13.83 -15.77
N ALA A 342 7.52 -14.81 -16.60
CA ALA A 342 7.26 -14.79 -18.04
C ALA A 342 5.85 -14.26 -18.37
N GLY A 343 5.78 -13.16 -19.13
CA GLY A 343 4.53 -12.51 -19.48
C GLY A 343 4.66 -11.62 -20.71
N GLY A 344 4.26 -12.17 -21.86
CA GLY A 344 3.91 -11.47 -23.09
C GLY A 344 5.08 -10.94 -23.92
N GLY A 345 5.20 -11.37 -25.18
CA GLY A 345 5.96 -10.63 -26.18
C GLY A 345 5.51 -9.16 -26.24
N ASN A 346 6.28 -8.32 -26.92
CA ASN A 346 6.12 -6.86 -27.04
C ASN A 346 4.72 -6.34 -27.46
N GLU A 347 3.74 -7.20 -27.70
CA GLU A 347 2.44 -6.91 -28.30
C GLU A 347 1.32 -6.60 -27.29
N GLU A 348 1.39 -7.01 -26.02
CA GLU A 348 0.35 -6.71 -25.01
C GLU A 348 0.89 -5.94 -23.80
N LYS A 349 1.26 -4.67 -24.01
CA LYS A 349 1.70 -3.76 -22.92
C LYS A 349 0.67 -3.59 -21.79
N ASN A 350 -0.59 -3.96 -22.06
CA ASN A 350 -1.75 -3.75 -21.18
C ASN A 350 -2.28 -5.03 -20.53
N ALA A 351 -1.56 -6.16 -20.52
CA ALA A 351 -2.00 -7.32 -19.74
C ALA A 351 -1.60 -7.20 -18.25
N PRO A 352 -2.36 -7.79 -17.30
CA PRO A 352 -1.90 -8.00 -15.93
C PRO A 352 -0.53 -8.70 -15.94
N ARG A 353 0.41 -8.19 -15.14
CA ARG A 353 1.78 -8.70 -15.12
C ARG A 353 2.00 -9.58 -13.90
N THR A 354 2.69 -10.68 -14.12
CA THR A 354 3.11 -11.59 -13.06
C THR A 354 4.60 -11.37 -12.74
N TYR A 355 4.90 -11.32 -11.45
CA TYR A 355 6.22 -11.06 -10.90
C TYR A 355 6.60 -12.18 -9.95
N ILE A 356 7.88 -12.51 -9.90
CA ILE A 356 8.42 -13.39 -8.87
C ILE A 356 8.98 -12.51 -7.77
N ALA A 357 8.60 -12.78 -6.52
CA ALA A 357 9.13 -12.05 -5.37
C ALA A 357 9.59 -12.98 -4.27
N ARG A 358 10.67 -12.58 -3.61
CA ARG A 358 11.36 -13.33 -2.57
C ARG A 358 11.05 -12.76 -1.20
N PRO A 359 10.74 -13.59 -0.19
CA PRO A 359 10.51 -13.12 1.16
C PRO A 359 11.75 -12.39 1.66
N ILE A 360 11.51 -11.26 2.29
CA ILE A 360 12.53 -10.48 2.97
C ILE A 360 12.15 -10.31 4.43
N PRO A 361 13.13 -10.36 5.35
CA PRO A 361 12.83 -10.28 6.77
C PRO A 361 12.22 -8.92 7.13
N SER A 362 12.78 -7.85 6.57
CA SER A 362 12.31 -6.48 6.79
C SER A 362 12.43 -5.66 5.51
N TRP A 363 11.64 -4.59 5.44
CA TRP A 363 11.73 -3.48 4.47
C TRP A 363 13.11 -2.85 4.31
N ARG A 364 14.03 -3.17 5.21
CA ARG A 364 15.40 -2.68 5.23
C ARG A 364 16.40 -3.56 4.52
N SER A 365 16.04 -4.79 4.17
CA SER A 365 16.99 -5.87 3.90
C SER A 365 17.77 -5.71 2.60
N PHE A 366 18.71 -4.78 2.54
CA PHE A 366 20.04 -5.11 2.07
C PHE A 366 20.97 -4.85 3.27
N GLN A 367 21.55 -5.94 3.79
CA GLN A 367 22.79 -5.88 4.56
C GLN A 367 23.93 -6.09 3.59
#